data_AF-A0A972WAJ7-F1
#
_entry.id   AF-A0A972WAJ7-F1
#
_cell.length_a   1.000
_cell.length_b   1.000
_cell.length_c   1.000
_cell.angle_alpha   90.00
_cell.angle_beta   90.00
_cell.angle_gamma   90.00
#
_symmetry.space_group_name_H-M   'P 1'
#
loop_
_entity.id
_entity.type
_entity.pdbx_description
1 polymer ?
#
loop_
_entity_poly.entity_id
_entity_poly.type
_entity_poly.pdbx_seq_one_letter_code
_entity_poly.pdbx_strand_id
1 'polypeptide(L)' 'MAHKKTDREKRLDDVWRRKHNDYKGRIDGRRYVLVFVPTKGTCSVPLDSLTDDQIAYQLGEGKTS' A
#
# COMPACT_ATOMS: atom_id res chain seq x y z
N MET A 1 -19.36 18.40 -3.76
CA MET A 1 -19.60 17.16 -4.51
C MET A 1 -18.62 16.12 -3.99
N ALA A 2 -19.08 14.97 -3.49
CA ALA A 2 -18.17 13.93 -2.99
C ALA A 2 -17.52 13.21 -4.18
N HIS A 3 -16.19 13.25 -4.28
CA HIS A 3 -15.47 12.49 -5.28
C HIS A 3 -15.62 11.00 -4.98
N LYS A 4 -16.19 10.22 -5.92
CA LYS A 4 -16.36 8.78 -5.75
C LYS A 4 -14.99 8.12 -5.93
N LYS A 5 -14.45 7.53 -4.86
CA LYS A 5 -13.18 6.79 -4.93
C LYS A 5 -13.26 5.66 -5.95
N THR A 6 -12.23 5.57 -6.78
CA THR A 6 -11.93 4.44 -7.66
C THR A 6 -11.69 3.16 -6.84
N ASP A 7 -11.76 2.00 -7.49
CA ASP A 7 -11.44 0.72 -6.86
C ASP A 7 -10.01 0.69 -6.31
N ARG A 8 -9.05 1.16 -7.12
CA ARG A 8 -7.64 1.25 -6.74
C ARG A 8 -7.42 2.11 -5.50
N GLU A 9 -8.06 3.28 -5.40
CA GLU A 9 -7.96 4.13 -4.21
C GLU A 9 -8.48 3.44 -2.94
N LYS A 10 -9.58 2.69 -3.05
CA LYS A 10 -10.11 1.91 -1.92
C LYS A 10 -9.12 0.82 -1.49
N ARG A 11 -8.50 0.12 -2.45
CA ARG A 11 -7.49 -0.90 -2.15
C ARG A 11 -6.24 -0.30 -1.51
N LEU A 12 -5.78 0.86 -1.97
CA LEU A 12 -4.68 1.60 -1.33
C LEU A 12 -5.03 2.03 0.09
N ASP A 13 -6.26 2.49 0.32
CA ASP A 13 -6.75 2.82 1.66
C ASP A 13 -6.81 1.60 2.58
N ASP A 14 -7.19 0.44 2.05
CA ASP A 14 -7.19 -0.82 2.78
C ASP A 14 -5.77 -1.27 3.15
N VAL A 15 -4.80 -1.16 2.23
CA VAL A 15 -3.38 -1.39 2.53
C VAL A 15 -2.94 -0.47 3.68
N TRP A 16 -3.23 0.83 3.59
CA TRP A 16 -2.89 1.79 4.63
C TRP A 16 -3.53 1.47 5.98
N ARG A 17 -4.80 1.06 5.99
CA ARG A 17 -5.54 0.73 7.22
C ARG A 17 -4.98 -0.53 7.89
N ARG A 18 -4.68 -1.56 7.10
CA ARG A 18 -4.21 -2.86 7.59
C ARG A 18 -2.75 -2.85 8.03
N LYS A 19 -1.91 -1.99 7.44
CA LYS A 19 -0.49 -1.91 7.78
C LYS A 19 -0.29 -1.34 9.18
N HIS A 20 0.57 -1.98 9.99
CA HIS A 20 0.93 -1.49 11.32
C HIS A 20 1.58 -0.09 11.26
N ASN A 21 1.39 0.72 12.30
CA ASN A 21 1.90 2.11 12.34
C ASN A 21 3.43 2.18 12.22
N ASP A 22 4.17 1.20 12.75
CA ASP A 22 5.64 1.15 12.63
C ASP A 22 6.11 0.93 11.17
N TYR A 23 5.22 0.45 10.29
CA TYR A 23 5.53 0.14 8.90
C TYR A 23 4.85 1.10 7.92
N LYS A 24 4.33 2.23 8.40
CA LYS A 24 3.74 3.27 7.55
C LYS A 24 3.97 4.66 8.14
N GLY A 25 4.00 5.67 7.29
CA GLY A 25 4.25 7.04 7.72
C GLY A 25 3.73 8.05 6.73
N ARG A 26 3.80 9.33 7.11
CA ARG A 26 3.58 10.45 6.20
C ARG A 26 4.86 11.26 6.07
N ILE A 27 5.24 11.56 4.84
CA ILE A 27 6.37 12.44 4.50
C ILE A 27 5.79 13.48 3.53
N ASP A 28 5.89 14.76 3.87
CA ASP A 28 5.32 15.88 3.11
C ASP A 28 3.83 15.70 2.74
N GLY A 29 3.05 15.17 3.69
CA GLY A 29 1.62 14.88 3.52
C GLY A 29 1.29 13.64 2.68
N ARG A 30 2.28 13.03 2.01
CA ARG A 30 2.11 11.80 1.22
C ARG A 30 2.27 10.57 2.10
N ARG A 31 1.44 9.55 1.86
CA ARG A 31 1.48 8.27 2.59
C ARG A 31 2.61 7.39 2.07
N TYR A 32 3.42 6.84 2.97
CA TYR A 32 4.49 5.90 2.69
C TYR A 32 4.27 4.60 3.47
N VAL A 33 4.67 3.47 2.88
CA VAL A 33 4.59 2.15 3.50
C VAL A 33 5.88 1.39 3.30
N LEU A 34 6.27 0.62 4.32
CA LEU A 34 7.40 -0.30 4.25
C LEU A 34 6.95 -1.60 3.59
N VAL A 35 7.53 -1.93 2.43
CA VAL A 35 7.22 -3.15 1.66
C VAL A 35 8.49 -3.85 1.23
N PHE A 36 8.39 -5.16 0.97
CA PHE A 36 9.46 -5.90 0.33
C PHE A 36 9.37 -5.74 -1.19
N VAL A 37 10.40 -5.19 -1.81
CA VAL A 37 10.56 -5.07 -3.26
C VAL A 37 11.57 -6.13 -3.70
N PRO A 38 11.21 -7.11 -4.55
CA PRO A 38 12.07 -8.24 -4.86
C PRO A 38 13.50 -7.90 -5.29
N THR A 39 13.69 -6.78 -6.00
CA THR A 39 15.00 -6.35 -6.52
C THR A 39 15.76 -5.40 -5.59
N LYS A 40 15.13 -4.87 -4.54
CA LYS A 40 15.70 -3.82 -3.67
C LYS A 40 15.66 -4.17 -2.18
N GLY A 41 15.00 -5.27 -1.82
CA GLY A 41 14.76 -5.62 -0.43
C GLY A 41 13.65 -4.79 0.20
N THR A 42 13.72 -4.60 1.52
CA THR A 42 12.74 -3.83 2.27
C THR A 42 12.92 -2.35 2.02
N CYS A 43 11.91 -1.69 1.45
CA CYS A 43 11.96 -0.27 1.10
C CYS A 43 10.75 0.47 1.65
N SER A 44 10.96 1.72 2.08
CA SER A 44 9.88 2.67 2.30
C SER A 44 9.54 3.33 0.97
N VAL A 45 8.32 3.11 0.48
CA VAL A 45 7.87 3.62 -0.82
C VAL A 45 6.58 4.42 -0.66
N PRO A 46 6.31 5.38 -1.55
CA PRO A 46 5.00 6.02 -1.60
C PRO A 46 3.89 4.98 -1.77
N LEU A 47 2.81 5.10 -1.01
CA LEU A 47 1.69 4.16 -1.07
C LEU A 47 1.04 4.13 -2.46
N ASP A 48 0.92 5.28 -3.09
CA ASP A 48 0.37 5.44 -4.44
C ASP A 48 1.30 4.92 -5.55
N SER A 49 2.57 4.64 -5.26
CA SER A 49 3.50 4.01 -6.21
C SER A 49 3.42 2.48 -6.24
N LEU A 50 2.59 1.85 -5.40
CA LEU A 50 2.44 0.39 -5.41
C LEU A 50 1.79 -0.08 -6.71
N THR A 51 2.33 -1.13 -7.32
CA THR A 51 1.67 -1.82 -8.44
C THR A 51 0.46 -2.61 -7.96
N ASP A 52 -0.45 -2.99 -8.86
CA ASP A 52 -1.64 -3.78 -8.48
C ASP A 52 -1.26 -5.13 -7.85
N ASP A 53 -0.19 -5.78 -8.32
CA ASP A 53 0.34 -7.01 -7.74
C ASP A 53 0.87 -6.80 -6.31
N GLN A 54 1.55 -5.67 -6.07
CA GLN A 54 2.03 -5.32 -4.73
C GLN A 54 0.87 -5.02 -3.80
N ILE A 55 -0.18 -4.35 -4.29
CA ILE A 55 -1.41 -4.11 -3.54
C ILE A 55 -2.07 -5.44 -3.16
N ALA A 56 -2.27 -6.34 -4.14
CA ALA A 56 -2.83 -7.67 -3.91
C ALA A 56 -2.05 -8.45 -2.85
N TYR A 57 -0.71 -8.47 -2.97
CA TYR A 57 0.17 -9.12 -2.00
C TYR A 57 0.00 -8.54 -0.57
N GLN A 58 -0.02 -7.20 -0.43
CA GLN A 58 -0.24 -6.56 0.87
C GLN A 58 -1.65 -6.83 1.43
N LEU A 59 -2.65 -7.05 0.57
CA LEU A 59 -4.01 -7.40 0.96
C LEU A 59 -4.20 -8.90 1.23
N GLY A 60 -3.19 -9.74 0.93
CA GLY A 60 -3.25 -11.19 1.08
C GLY A 60 -3.99 -11.90 -0.07
N GLU A 61 -4.30 -11.18 -1.14
CA GLU A 61 -4.92 -11.71 -2.35
C GLU A 61 -3.84 -12.47 -3.13
N GLY A 62 -3.88 -13.80 -3.10
CA GLY A 62 -2.89 -14.67 -3.76
C GLY A 62 -2.03 -15.53 -2.84
N LYS A 63 -2.24 -15.48 -1.51
CA LYS A 63 -1.75 -16.54 -0.61
C LYS A 63 -2.83 -17.62 -0.50
N THR A 64 -2.76 -18.64 -1.36
CA THR A 64 -3.34 -19.96 -1.02
C THR A 64 -2.50 -20.49 0.14
N SER A 65 -3.15 -20.63 1.32
CA SER A 65 -2.66 -21.52 2.38
C SER A 65 -2.46 -22.93 1.86
#